data_AF-A0A7V4EN67-F1
#
_entry.id   AF-A0A7V4EN67-F1
#
_cell.length_a   1.000
_cell.length_b   1.000
_cell.length_c   1.000
_cell.angle_alpha   90.00
_cell.angle_beta   90.00
_cell.angle_gamma   90.00
#
_symmetry.space_group_name_H-M   'P 1'
#
loop_
_entity.id
_entity.type
_entity.pdbx_description
1 polymer ?
#
loop_
_entity_poly.entity_id
_entity_poly.type
_entity_poly.pdbx_seq_one_letter_code
_entity_poly.pdbx_strand_id
1 'polypeptide(L)' 'MKIKLGLPKGSLQEATFALFKKAGWNFHIPSGRSYEPVADDPEIEA' A
#
# COMPACT_ATOMS: atom_id res chain seq x y z
N MET A 1 14.05 -10.67 -6.43
CA MET A 1 13.53 -10.68 -5.05
C MET A 1 12.70 -9.42 -4.87
N LYS A 2 11.60 -9.47 -4.13
CA LYS A 2 10.77 -8.30 -3.85
C LYS A 2 10.78 -7.99 -2.35
N ILE A 3 10.66 -6.71 -1.99
CA ILE A 3 10.51 -6.26 -0.62
C ILE A 3 9.06 -6.51 -0.19
N LYS A 4 8.87 -7.09 1.00
CA LYS A 4 7.54 -7.28 1.60
C LYS A 4 7.29 -6.23 2.67
N LEU A 5 6.27 -5.41 2.49
CA LEU A 5 5.97 -4.26 3.36
C LEU A 5 4.57 -4.37 3.95
N GLY A 6 4.46 -4.71 5.24
CA GLY A 6 3.15 -4.74 5.90
C GLY A 6 2.59 -3.33 6.12
N LEU A 7 1.36 -3.08 5.63
CA LEU A 7 0.63 -1.84 5.86
C LEU A 7 -0.59 -2.05 6.78
N PRO A 8 -0.91 -1.08 7.65
CA PRO A 8 -2.05 -1.20 8.56
C PRO A 8 -3.37 -1.09 7.79
N LYS A 9 -4.32 -1.98 8.09
CA LYS A 9 -5.70 -1.91 7.60
C LYS A 9 -6.60 -1.14 8.56
N GLY A 10 -7.68 -0.56 8.04
CA GLY A 10 -8.71 0.10 8.83
C GLY A 10 -8.44 1.59 9.03
N SER A 11 -8.53 2.06 10.27
CA SER A 11 -8.51 3.50 10.59
C SER A 11 -7.22 4.23 10.15
N LEU A 12 -6.09 3.52 10.08
CA LEU A 12 -4.81 4.10 9.69
C LEU A 12 -4.48 3.94 8.21
N GLN A 13 -5.23 3.15 7.44
CA GLN A 13 -4.88 2.76 6.07
C GLN A 13 -4.67 3.99 5.17
N GLU A 14 -5.67 4.86 5.07
CA GLU A 14 -5.60 6.04 4.20
C GLU A 14 -4.53 7.04 4.66
N ALA A 15 -4.32 7.19 5.97
CA ALA A 15 -3.27 8.04 6.51
C ALA A 15 -1.87 7.50 6.15
N THR A 16 -1.69 6.18 6.21
CA THR A 16 -0.45 5.52 5.80
C THR A 16 -0.24 5.65 4.28
N PHE A 17 -1.26 5.41 3.46
CA PHE A 17 -1.14 5.60 2.00
C PHE A 17 -0.80 7.05 1.65
N ALA A 18 -1.42 8.03 2.31
CA ALA A 18 -1.12 9.44 2.11
C ALA A 18 0.33 9.79 2.49
N LEU A 19 0.90 9.15 3.51
CA LEU A 19 2.31 9.34 3.88
C LEU A 19 3.24 8.79 2.79
N PHE A 20 3.00 7.57 2.31
CA PHE A 20 3.80 6.97 1.24
C PHE A 20 3.68 7.74 -0.08
N LYS A 21 2.49 8.26 -0.38
CA LYS A 21 2.26 9.11 -1.57
C LYS A 21 3.13 10.37 -1.56
N LYS A 22 3.35 10.98 -0.39
CA LYS A 22 4.28 12.12 -0.25
C LYS A 22 5.74 11.73 -0.53
N ALA A 23 6.09 10.47 -0.30
CA ALA A 23 7.41 9.92 -0.58
C ALA A 23 7.54 9.36 -2.02
N GLY A 24 6.48 9.44 -2.83
CA GLY A 24 6.49 9.02 -4.24
C GLY A 24 5.97 7.61 -4.51
N TRP A 25 5.48 6.89 -3.50
CA TRP A 25 4.89 5.55 -3.66
C TRP A 25 3.37 5.60 -3.60
N ASN A 26 2.69 5.01 -4.58
CA ASN A 26 1.23 4.96 -4.62
C ASN A 26 0.73 3.57 -4.25
N PHE A 27 0.10 3.49 -3.08
CA PHE A 27 -0.63 2.30 -2.64
C PHE A 27 -2.13 2.47 -2.86
N HIS A 28 -2.80 1.40 -3.26
CA HIS A 28 -4.26 1.37 -3.38
C HIS A 28 -4.83 -0.03 -3.13
N ILE A 29 -6.12 -0.10 -2.83
CA ILE A 29 -6.86 -1.36 -2.70
C ILE A 29 -7.50 -1.67 -4.07
N PRO A 30 -7.15 -2.79 -4.74
CA PRO A 30 -7.64 -3.08 -6.10
C PRO A 30 -9.15 -3.29 -6.22
N SER A 31 -9.78 -3.80 -5.16
CA SER A 31 -11.23 -4.04 -5.12
C SER A 31 -11.75 -3.96 -3.69
N GLY A 32 -13.03 -3.63 -3.51
CA GLY A 32 -13.63 -3.52 -2.18
C GLY A 32 -13.63 -4.81 -1.33
N ARG A 33 -13.26 -5.96 -1.91
CA ARG A 33 -13.08 -7.23 -1.19
C ARG A 33 -11.62 -7.59 -0.96
N SER A 34 -10.68 -6.86 -1.56
CA SER A 34 -9.25 -7.13 -1.38
C SER A 34 -8.82 -6.68 0.01
N TYR A 35 -7.99 -7.50 0.64
CA TYR A 35 -7.39 -7.22 1.94
C TYR A 35 -5.95 -6.72 1.82
N GLU A 36 -5.34 -6.92 0.66
CA GLU A 36 -3.95 -6.58 0.37
C GLU A 36 -3.88 -5.32 -0.51
N PRO A 37 -3.08 -4.32 -0.12
CA PRO A 37 -2.78 -3.17 -0.96
C PRO A 37 -1.80 -3.52 -2.08
N VAL A 38 -1.84 -2.75 -3.16
CA VAL A 38 -0.91 -2.89 -4.28
C VAL A 38 -0.13 -1.60 -4.43
N ALA A 39 1.19 -1.74 -4.57
CA ALA A 39 2.12 -0.66 -4.90
C ALA A 39 2.23 -0.49 -6.42
N ASP A 40 2.48 0.74 -6.86
CA ASP A 40 2.89 1.04 -8.24
C ASP A 40 4.36 0.68 -8.55
N ASP A 41 5.12 0.30 -7.52
CA ASP A 41 6.50 -0.15 -7.61
C ASP A 41 6.57 -1.70 -7.77
N PRO A 42 7.11 -2.23 -8.88
CA PRO A 42 7.19 -3.67 -9.12
C PRO A 42 8.13 -4.42 -8.15
N GLU A 43 9.00 -3.70 -7.43
CA GLU A 43 9.92 -4.27 -6.44
C GLU A 43 9.26 -4.45 -5.06
N ILE A 44 8.04 -3.93 -4.85
CA ILE A 44 7.31 -3.96 -3.58
C ILE A 44 6.10 -4.91 -3.65
N GLU A 45 5.95 -5.75 -2.62
CA GLU A 45 4.73 -6.47 -2.26
C GLU A 45 4.25 -5.93 -0.91
N ALA A 46 2.95 -5.60 -0.76
CA ALA A 46 2.42 -4.95 0.43
C ALA A 46 1.12 -5.57 0.95
#